data_AF-A0ABD5Q5E2-F1
#
_entry.id   AF-A0ABD5Q5E2-F1
#
_cell.length_a   1.000
_cell.length_b   1.000
_cell.length_c   1.000
_cell.angle_alpha   90.00
_cell.angle_beta   90.00
_cell.angle_gamma   90.00
#
_symmetry.space_group_name_H-M   'P 1'
#
loop_
_entity.id
_entity.type
_entity.pdbx_description
1 polymer ?
#
loop_
_entity_poly.entity_id
_entity_poly.type
_entity_poly.pdbx_seq_one_letter_code
_entity_poly.pdbx_strand_id
1 'polypeptide(L)'
;MDSAELLDILGNENRRRILRLLSRKPCYVTEISEYLGVSPKAVIDHLRKLEDAGLVESRTDDQRRKYFSISRNLRLEVSVSPYEFGMKSAYPASTNLDASRWRYVSLNVQLDSSDADSDEDGPGEDAETGTDGEGAVEADTDDGPVEAGDTEVGDEVTESDDQDDEDTETVGEATALAAELDELQQLQRELSLAQRWVHGRITDVQDRLGDAVNGDGEARLRADVLAAVAGGATTVEEVCRAVEAPGHVVEPALAELADRGFLDRDEDGEWVLAE
;
A
#
# COMPACT_ATOMS: atom_id res chain seq x y z
N MET A 1 -4.65 -6.34 -12.12
CA MET A 1 -5.71 -5.30 -12.11
C MET A 1 -5.05 -3.98 -12.42
N ASP A 2 -5.63 -3.19 -13.31
CA ASP A 2 -5.14 -1.85 -13.61
C ASP A 2 -5.54 -0.88 -12.47
N SER A 3 -4.68 0.08 -12.16
CA SER A 3 -4.89 1.01 -11.05
C SER A 3 -6.11 1.93 -11.30
N ALA A 4 -6.41 2.23 -12.57
CA ALA A 4 -7.60 2.98 -12.97
C ALA A 4 -8.90 2.20 -12.72
N GLU A 5 -8.92 0.91 -13.02
CA GLU A 5 -10.06 0.02 -12.76
C GLU A 5 -10.35 -0.06 -11.25
N LEU A 6 -9.30 -0.13 -10.43
CA LEU A 6 -9.43 -0.12 -8.98
C LEU A 6 -10.06 1.19 -8.47
N LEU A 7 -9.68 2.34 -9.01
CA LEU A 7 -10.32 3.61 -8.66
C LEU A 7 -11.79 3.67 -9.09
N ASP A 8 -12.16 3.14 -10.25
CA ASP A 8 -13.56 3.09 -10.67
C ASP A 8 -14.39 2.23 -9.68
N ILE A 9 -13.84 1.07 -9.29
CA ILE A 9 -14.45 0.23 -8.27
C ILE A 9 -14.53 0.98 -6.93
N LEU A 10 -13.47 1.60 -6.45
CA LEU A 10 -13.49 2.34 -5.18
C LEU A 10 -14.26 3.66 -5.24
N GLY A 11 -14.61 4.16 -6.43
CA GLY A 11 -15.36 5.41 -6.61
C GLY A 11 -16.78 5.37 -6.04
N ASN A 12 -17.35 4.17 -5.86
CA ASN A 12 -18.69 4.03 -5.28
C ASN A 12 -18.64 3.98 -3.75
N GLU A 13 -19.44 4.85 -3.10
CA GLU A 13 -19.52 4.93 -1.64
C GLU A 13 -19.98 3.62 -0.98
N ASN A 14 -20.98 2.94 -1.53
CA ASN A 14 -21.45 1.68 -0.95
C ASN A 14 -20.38 0.60 -1.01
N ARG A 15 -19.60 0.52 -2.10
CA ARG A 15 -18.47 -0.42 -2.20
C ARG A 15 -17.39 -0.12 -1.16
N ARG A 16 -17.05 1.15 -0.93
CA ARG A 16 -16.14 1.56 0.16
C ARG A 16 -16.68 1.20 1.54
N ARG A 17 -17.99 1.40 1.78
CA ARG A 17 -18.64 1.04 3.05
C ARG A 17 -18.66 -0.47 3.28
N ILE A 18 -18.88 -1.28 2.24
CA ILE A 18 -18.77 -2.74 2.30
C ILE A 18 -17.35 -3.14 2.68
N LEU A 19 -16.33 -2.63 1.97
CA LEU A 19 -14.92 -2.95 2.27
C LEU A 19 -14.54 -2.56 3.71
N ARG A 20 -15.01 -1.40 4.20
CA ARG A 20 -14.82 -1.01 5.60
C ARG A 20 -15.44 -2.01 6.58
N LEU A 21 -16.63 -2.53 6.29
CA LEU A 21 -17.27 -3.54 7.13
C LEU A 21 -16.51 -4.88 7.10
N LEU A 22 -16.15 -5.35 5.90
CA LEU A 22 -15.42 -6.61 5.69
C LEU A 22 -13.98 -6.59 6.24
N SER A 23 -13.39 -5.41 6.42
CA SER A 23 -12.05 -5.28 7.02
C SER A 23 -12.00 -5.72 8.48
N ARG A 24 -13.13 -5.74 9.18
CA ARG A 24 -13.22 -6.05 10.62
C ARG A 24 -13.58 -7.50 10.89
N LYS A 25 -14.56 -8.02 10.14
CA LYS A 25 -14.98 -9.42 10.22
C LYS A 25 -15.59 -9.89 8.89
N PRO A 26 -15.54 -11.18 8.59
CA PRO A 26 -16.35 -11.74 7.51
C PRO A 26 -17.84 -11.49 7.77
N CYS A 27 -18.60 -11.08 6.76
CA CYS A 27 -20.03 -10.78 6.88
C CYS A 27 -20.85 -11.49 5.81
N TYR A 28 -22.12 -11.78 6.11
CA TYR A 28 -23.10 -12.24 5.13
C TYR A 28 -23.98 -11.11 4.62
N VAL A 29 -24.67 -11.35 3.50
CA VAL A 29 -25.40 -10.31 2.74
C VAL A 29 -26.41 -9.52 3.57
N THR A 30 -27.14 -10.17 4.49
CA THR A 30 -28.16 -9.48 5.28
C THR A 30 -27.56 -8.59 6.37
N GLU A 31 -26.43 -8.96 6.99
CA GLU A 31 -25.69 -8.04 7.90
C GLU A 31 -25.26 -6.77 7.15
N ILE A 32 -24.71 -6.95 5.95
CA ILE A 32 -24.23 -5.84 5.11
C ILE A 32 -25.41 -4.95 4.71
N SER A 33 -26.55 -5.54 4.33
CA SER A 33 -27.77 -4.82 3.95
C SER A 33 -28.33 -3.99 5.10
N GLU A 34 -28.41 -4.57 6.30
CA GLU A 34 -28.88 -3.88 7.51
C GLU A 34 -27.95 -2.73 7.90
N TYR A 35 -26.63 -2.94 7.86
CA TYR A 35 -25.64 -1.92 8.21
C TYR A 35 -25.61 -0.76 7.23
N LEU A 36 -25.73 -1.02 5.92
CA LEU A 36 -25.68 0.02 4.90
C LEU A 36 -27.03 0.73 4.71
N GLY A 37 -28.14 0.12 5.12
CA GLY A 37 -29.49 0.60 4.80
C GLY A 37 -29.83 0.47 3.30
N VAL A 38 -29.20 -0.49 2.62
CA VAL A 38 -29.30 -0.70 1.17
C VAL A 38 -29.94 -2.06 0.90
N SER A 39 -30.77 -2.17 -0.16
CA SER A 39 -31.46 -3.42 -0.48
C SER A 39 -30.49 -4.60 -0.67
N PRO A 40 -30.86 -5.83 -0.26
CA PRO A 40 -29.99 -7.01 -0.41
C PRO A 40 -29.55 -7.27 -1.85
N LYS A 41 -30.41 -6.96 -2.83
CA LYS A 41 -30.10 -7.10 -4.26
C LYS A 41 -28.94 -6.19 -4.67
N ALA A 42 -28.98 -4.91 -4.27
CA ALA A 42 -27.91 -3.98 -4.56
C ALA A 42 -26.60 -4.35 -3.85
N VAL A 43 -26.67 -4.90 -2.63
CA VAL A 43 -25.50 -5.44 -1.93
C VAL A 43 -24.89 -6.61 -2.71
N ILE A 44 -25.70 -7.56 -3.19
CA ILE A 44 -25.23 -8.68 -4.02
C ILE A 44 -24.53 -8.17 -5.28
N ASP A 45 -25.09 -7.15 -5.94
CA ASP A 45 -24.50 -6.57 -7.15
C ASP A 45 -23.16 -5.86 -6.84
N HIS A 46 -23.05 -5.17 -5.70
CA HIS A 46 -21.79 -4.60 -5.25
C HIS A 46 -20.74 -5.66 -4.89
N LEU A 47 -21.14 -6.72 -4.19
CA LEU A 47 -20.26 -7.82 -3.81
C LEU A 47 -19.75 -8.57 -5.03
N ARG A 48 -20.59 -8.81 -6.05
CA ARG A 48 -20.14 -9.41 -7.33
C ARG A 48 -19.06 -8.58 -7.99
N LYS A 49 -19.26 -7.26 -8.11
CA LYS A 49 -18.23 -6.37 -8.68
C LYS A 49 -16.93 -6.38 -7.88
N LEU A 50 -17.01 -6.51 -6.56
CA LEU A 50 -15.83 -6.61 -5.69
C LEU A 50 -15.16 -8.00 -5.78
N GLU A 51 -15.93 -9.06 -6.03
CA GLU A 51 -15.46 -10.43 -6.21
C GLU A 51 -14.81 -10.63 -7.59
N ASP A 52 -15.41 -10.10 -8.65
CA ASP A 52 -14.86 -10.08 -10.01
C ASP A 52 -13.52 -9.31 -10.06
N ALA A 53 -13.41 -8.27 -9.24
CA ALA A 53 -12.20 -7.50 -8.99
C ALA A 53 -11.15 -8.26 -8.13
N GLY A 54 -11.53 -9.36 -7.49
CA GLY A 54 -10.69 -10.09 -6.54
C GLY A 54 -10.31 -9.27 -5.30
N LEU A 55 -11.14 -8.29 -4.92
CA LEU A 55 -11.01 -7.56 -3.65
C LEU A 55 -11.66 -8.33 -2.51
N VAL A 56 -12.70 -9.10 -2.83
CA VAL A 56 -13.50 -9.87 -1.88
C VAL A 56 -13.60 -11.30 -2.38
N GLU A 57 -13.51 -12.25 -1.47
CA GLU A 57 -13.77 -13.66 -1.72
C GLU A 57 -14.98 -14.11 -0.93
N SER A 58 -15.43 -15.33 -1.20
CA SER A 58 -16.56 -15.89 -0.51
C SER A 58 -16.34 -17.32 -0.07
N ARG A 59 -16.67 -17.56 1.20
CA ARG A 59 -16.58 -18.88 1.85
C ARG A 59 -17.97 -19.33 2.26
N THR A 60 -18.29 -20.59 2.00
CA THR A 60 -19.55 -21.19 2.45
C THR A 60 -19.29 -22.02 3.69
N ASP A 61 -20.04 -21.75 4.75
CA ASP A 61 -20.01 -22.52 5.99
C ASP A 61 -20.89 -23.78 5.92
N ASP A 62 -20.78 -24.66 6.90
CA ASP A 62 -21.52 -25.94 7.01
C ASP A 62 -23.04 -25.75 6.98
N GLN A 63 -23.54 -24.59 7.42
CA GLN A 63 -24.95 -24.22 7.34
C GLN A 63 -25.37 -23.66 5.96
N ARG A 64 -24.51 -23.80 4.93
CA ARG A 64 -24.68 -23.26 3.57
C ARG A 64 -24.85 -21.73 3.54
N ARG A 65 -24.33 -21.03 4.54
CA ARG A 65 -24.30 -19.56 4.60
C ARG A 65 -23.03 -19.06 3.90
N LYS A 66 -23.19 -18.11 2.97
CA LYS A 66 -22.09 -17.52 2.21
C LYS A 66 -21.59 -16.26 2.93
N TYR A 67 -20.38 -16.34 3.49
CA TYR A 67 -19.66 -15.24 4.10
C TYR A 67 -18.71 -14.62 3.09
N PHE A 68 -18.54 -13.31 3.16
CA PHE A 68 -17.61 -12.56 2.34
C PHE A 68 -16.48 -12.03 3.22
N SER A 69 -15.24 -12.08 2.71
CA SER A 69 -14.03 -11.57 3.36
C SER A 69 -13.14 -10.87 2.33
N ILE A 70 -12.25 -9.98 2.78
CA ILE A 70 -11.25 -9.37 1.90
C ILE A 70 -10.25 -10.45 1.48
N SER A 71 -10.05 -10.64 0.17
CA SER A 71 -9.21 -11.74 -0.35
C SER A 71 -7.72 -11.52 -0.11
N ARG A 72 -7.27 -10.26 -0.14
CA ARG A 72 -5.86 -9.89 -0.02
C ARG A 72 -5.70 -8.45 0.45
N ASN A 73 -4.59 -8.18 1.11
CA ASN A 73 -4.20 -6.82 1.43
C ASN A 73 -3.93 -6.04 0.14
N LEU A 74 -4.47 -4.83 0.06
CA LEU A 74 -4.36 -3.95 -1.08
C LEU A 74 -3.95 -2.57 -0.60
N ARG A 75 -2.89 -2.03 -1.21
CA ARG A 75 -2.46 -0.64 -1.00
C ARG A 75 -2.54 0.12 -2.30
N LEU A 76 -3.21 1.26 -2.26
CA LEU A 76 -3.29 2.20 -3.36
C LEU A 76 -2.72 3.55 -2.91
N GLU A 77 -1.68 4.01 -3.60
CA GLU A 77 -1.09 5.33 -3.39
C GLU A 77 -1.44 6.20 -4.59
N VAL A 78 -2.14 7.31 -4.35
CA VAL A 78 -2.51 8.30 -5.38
C VAL A 78 -1.78 9.60 -5.03
N SER A 79 -0.96 10.08 -5.95
CA SER A 79 -0.27 11.37 -5.84
C SER A 79 -0.87 12.34 -6.86
N VAL A 80 -1.29 13.50 -6.38
CA VAL A 80 -1.85 14.57 -7.22
C VAL A 80 -1.16 15.87 -6.88
N SER A 81 -0.42 16.42 -7.85
CA SER A 81 0.21 17.73 -7.77
C SER A 81 0.15 18.41 -9.15
N PRO A 82 0.45 19.72 -9.26
CA PRO A 82 0.56 20.39 -10.56
C PRO A 82 1.60 19.74 -11.50
N TYR A 83 2.52 18.93 -10.97
CA TYR A 83 3.65 18.35 -11.70
C TYR A 83 3.52 16.83 -11.86
N GLU A 84 2.59 16.17 -11.15
CA GLU A 84 2.47 14.72 -11.15
C GLU A 84 1.03 14.29 -10.88
N PHE A 85 0.52 13.40 -11.72
CA PHE A 85 -0.59 12.52 -11.39
C PHE A 85 -0.10 11.08 -11.45
N GLY A 86 0.21 10.53 -10.29
CA GLY A 86 0.83 9.22 -10.14
C GLY A 86 -0.08 8.26 -9.37
N MET A 87 -0.14 7.01 -9.80
CA MET A 87 -0.87 5.97 -9.09
C MET A 87 -0.02 4.71 -8.98
N LYS A 88 0.19 4.25 -7.75
CA LYS A 88 0.90 3.02 -7.45
C LYS A 88 -0.08 2.08 -6.76
N SER A 89 -0.58 1.08 -7.48
CA SER A 89 -1.23 -0.07 -6.85
C SER A 89 -0.15 -1.06 -6.45
N ALA A 90 -0.05 -1.37 -5.16
CA ALA A 90 1.04 -2.22 -4.68
C ALA A 90 0.70 -3.70 -4.84
N TYR A 91 1.63 -4.35 -5.53
CA TYR A 91 2.11 -5.73 -5.43
C TYR A 91 2.14 -6.28 -4.00
N PRO A 92 2.06 -7.62 -3.82
CA PRO A 92 2.35 -8.27 -2.54
C PRO A 92 3.73 -7.85 -2.04
N ALA A 93 3.86 -7.74 -0.71
CA ALA A 93 5.08 -7.29 -0.03
C ALA A 93 6.32 -8.00 -0.58
N SER A 94 7.22 -7.27 -1.25
CA SER A 94 8.55 -7.80 -1.55
C SER A 94 9.29 -7.92 -0.23
N THR A 95 9.47 -9.16 0.24
CA THR A 95 10.13 -9.52 1.50
C THR A 95 11.62 -9.18 1.52
N ASN A 96 12.25 -8.92 0.38
CA ASN A 96 13.64 -8.49 0.28
C ASN A 96 13.76 -6.98 0.04
N LEU A 97 14.19 -6.26 1.08
CA LEU A 97 14.62 -4.88 1.01
C LEU A 97 16.15 -4.84 0.93
N ASP A 98 16.69 -4.51 -0.24
CA ASP A 98 18.13 -4.19 -0.34
C ASP A 98 18.35 -2.70 -0.01
N ALA A 99 18.45 -2.41 1.29
CA ALA A 99 18.72 -1.07 1.81
C ALA A 99 20.20 -0.64 1.64
N SER A 100 21.07 -1.53 1.14
CA SER A 100 22.51 -1.28 1.01
C SER A 100 22.86 -0.18 0.02
N ARG A 101 21.90 0.23 -0.83
CA ARG A 101 22.05 1.30 -1.83
C ARG A 101 21.43 2.64 -1.43
N TRP A 102 20.80 2.74 -0.27
CA TRP A 102 20.18 3.99 0.16
C TRP A 102 21.24 5.00 0.58
N ARG A 103 21.09 6.22 0.07
CA ARG A 103 22.00 7.33 0.34
C ARG A 103 21.45 8.27 1.41
N TYR A 104 20.12 8.35 1.55
CA TYR A 104 19.48 9.36 2.39
C TYR A 104 18.67 8.77 3.54
N VAL A 105 18.17 7.53 3.41
CA VAL A 105 17.45 6.83 4.49
C VAL A 105 18.27 5.66 5.02
N SER A 106 18.32 5.49 6.34
CA SER A 106 18.83 4.28 7.00
C SER A 106 17.79 3.74 7.98
N LEU A 107 17.46 2.46 7.89
CA LEU A 107 16.56 1.79 8.84
C LEU A 107 17.37 0.81 9.69
N ASN A 108 17.26 0.95 11.01
CA ASN A 108 17.81 -0.02 11.95
C ASN A 108 16.66 -0.73 12.65
N VAL A 109 16.38 -1.97 12.25
CA VAL A 109 15.30 -2.77 12.84
C VAL A 109 15.93 -3.99 13.49
N GLN A 110 15.88 -4.05 14.82
CA GLN A 110 16.26 -5.23 15.58
C GLN A 110 15.10 -6.22 15.49
N LEU A 111 15.32 -7.33 14.80
CA LEU A 111 14.35 -8.41 14.67
C LEU A 111 14.90 -9.60 15.43
N ASP A 112 14.22 -10.02 16.50
CA ASP A 112 14.42 -11.36 17.03
C ASP A 112 13.82 -12.34 16.01
N SER A 113 14.69 -12.91 15.18
CA SER A 113 14.33 -13.97 14.25
C SER A 113 14.19 -15.27 15.03
N SER A 114 12.99 -15.58 15.52
CA SER A 114 12.62 -16.96 15.76
C SER A 114 11.88 -17.48 14.53
N ASP A 115 12.44 -18.59 14.02
CA ASP A 115 11.97 -19.48 12.95
C ASP A 115 12.41 -19.11 11.53
N ALA A 116 12.95 -20.01 10.71
CA ALA A 116 13.51 -21.36 10.87
C ALA A 116 14.16 -21.67 9.52
N ASP A 117 15.28 -22.39 9.54
CA ASP A 117 15.91 -22.94 8.34
C ASP A 117 14.91 -23.78 7.53
N SER A 118 14.83 -23.49 6.23
CA SER A 118 14.54 -24.52 5.23
C SER A 118 15.21 -24.10 3.92
N ASP A 119 16.49 -24.45 3.81
CA ASP A 119 17.21 -24.60 2.55
C ASP A 119 16.67 -25.81 1.74
N GLU A 120 17.02 -25.78 0.45
CA GLU A 120 16.84 -26.79 -0.62
C GLU A 120 15.43 -26.83 -1.25
N ASP A 121 15.22 -26.63 -2.55
CA ASP A 121 16.04 -26.96 -3.73
C ASP A 121 15.69 -26.03 -4.91
N GLY A 122 16.72 -25.58 -5.66
CA GLY A 122 16.63 -25.48 -7.12
C GLY A 122 17.33 -26.70 -7.75
N PRO A 123 17.31 -26.95 -9.08
CA PRO A 123 16.94 -26.02 -10.16
C PRO A 123 16.04 -26.66 -11.26
N GLY A 124 15.66 -25.87 -12.27
CA GLY A 124 15.04 -26.41 -13.50
C GLY A 124 14.74 -25.33 -14.54
N GLU A 125 15.45 -25.40 -15.65
CA GLU A 125 15.49 -24.48 -16.79
C GLU A 125 14.23 -24.49 -17.68
N ASP A 126 14.19 -23.47 -18.54
CA ASP A 126 13.52 -23.38 -19.86
C ASP A 126 12.00 -23.26 -19.96
N ALA A 127 11.53 -22.12 -20.50
CA ALA A 127 10.93 -22.09 -21.84
C ALA A 127 10.54 -20.65 -22.26
N GLU A 128 11.18 -20.21 -23.34
CA GLU A 128 10.75 -19.16 -24.27
C GLU A 128 9.28 -19.35 -24.74
N THR A 129 8.57 -18.25 -25.03
CA THR A 129 8.04 -17.88 -26.38
C THR A 129 6.81 -16.95 -26.34
N GLY A 130 6.76 -16.06 -27.34
CA GLY A 130 5.52 -15.56 -27.99
C GLY A 130 5.03 -14.20 -27.50
N THR A 131 5.44 -13.06 -28.06
CA THR A 131 5.07 -12.45 -29.37
C THR A 131 3.69 -11.78 -29.37
N ASP A 132 3.71 -10.49 -29.74
CA ASP A 132 2.74 -9.66 -30.50
C ASP A 132 2.83 -8.23 -29.92
N GLY A 133 3.15 -7.16 -30.64
CA GLY A 133 3.24 -6.89 -32.07
C GLY A 133 2.85 -5.42 -32.28
N GLU A 134 3.78 -4.63 -32.84
CA GLU A 134 3.63 -3.51 -33.81
C GLU A 134 2.52 -2.45 -33.57
N GLY A 135 2.76 -1.13 -33.56
CA GLY A 135 3.46 -0.21 -34.48
C GLY A 135 2.90 1.21 -34.18
N ALA A 136 3.38 2.35 -34.68
CA ALA A 136 4.26 2.67 -35.78
C ALA A 136 4.92 4.04 -35.51
N VAL A 137 6.06 4.26 -36.14
CA VAL A 137 6.81 5.51 -36.24
C VAL A 137 6.44 6.21 -37.56
N GLU A 138 6.34 7.54 -37.53
CA GLU A 138 6.46 8.41 -38.72
C GLU A 138 7.04 9.76 -38.23
N ALA A 139 8.26 10.09 -38.64
CA ALA A 139 8.72 11.46 -38.82
C ALA A 139 9.98 11.43 -39.69
N ASP A 140 9.76 11.65 -40.98
CA ASP A 140 10.77 12.06 -41.96
C ASP A 140 11.58 13.26 -41.47
N THR A 141 12.91 13.21 -41.59
CA THR A 141 13.65 14.40 -42.02
C THR A 141 14.89 14.00 -42.81
N ASP A 142 14.86 14.47 -44.05
CA ASP A 142 15.86 14.48 -45.11
C ASP A 142 17.16 15.20 -44.63
N ASP A 143 18.31 14.52 -44.73
CA ASP A 143 19.63 15.10 -44.51
C ASP A 143 20.48 14.87 -45.76
N GLY A 144 20.72 15.95 -46.50
CA GLY A 144 21.64 16.04 -47.63
C GLY A 144 22.61 17.20 -47.39
N PRO A 145 23.91 17.05 -47.73
CA PRO A 145 24.97 17.89 -47.19
C PRO A 145 25.05 19.23 -47.93
N VAL A 146 25.38 20.30 -47.21
CA VAL A 146 25.76 21.58 -47.81
C VAL A 146 27.17 21.99 -47.40
N GLU A 147 27.89 22.40 -48.43
CA GLU A 147 29.32 22.64 -48.56
C GLU A 147 29.86 23.77 -47.67
N ALA A 148 31.15 23.67 -47.38
CA ALA A 148 31.97 24.68 -46.75
C ALA A 148 32.06 25.96 -47.59
N GLY A 149 31.83 27.10 -46.94
CA GLY A 149 32.15 28.42 -47.47
C GLY A 149 32.87 29.24 -46.40
N ASP A 150 34.14 29.54 -46.65
CA ASP A 150 34.93 30.56 -45.96
C ASP A 150 34.16 31.90 -45.91
N THR A 151 34.10 32.55 -44.75
CA THR A 151 33.88 34.00 -44.67
C THR A 151 34.62 34.57 -43.48
N GLU A 152 35.27 35.69 -43.78
CA GLU A 152 36.33 36.38 -43.09
C GLU A 152 35.98 36.92 -41.70
N VAL A 153 37.04 37.05 -40.90
CA VAL A 153 37.10 37.74 -39.62
C VAL A 153 36.72 39.21 -39.82
N GLY A 154 35.60 39.62 -39.24
CA GLY A 154 35.22 41.01 -38.98
C GLY A 154 35.33 41.29 -37.48
N ASP A 155 36.39 41.98 -37.10
CA ASP A 155 36.54 42.69 -35.83
C ASP A 155 35.56 43.86 -35.83
N GLU A 156 34.55 43.87 -34.96
CA GLU A 156 34.00 45.11 -34.40
C GLU A 156 32.95 44.90 -33.28
N VAL A 157 33.24 45.57 -32.16
CA VAL A 157 32.37 46.05 -31.07
C VAL A 157 31.91 45.05 -29.99
N THR A 158 32.73 44.98 -28.93
CA THR A 158 32.32 44.76 -27.53
C THR A 158 31.25 45.75 -27.10
N GLU A 159 30.00 45.30 -27.05
CA GLU A 159 28.91 45.88 -26.24
C GLU A 159 27.91 44.75 -25.87
N SER A 160 28.25 43.87 -24.92
CA SER A 160 27.27 42.95 -24.29
C SER A 160 27.73 42.28 -22.98
N ASP A 161 28.57 42.91 -22.15
CA ASP A 161 29.01 42.25 -20.89
C ASP A 161 27.88 42.13 -19.84
N ASP A 162 26.88 43.02 -19.83
CA ASP A 162 25.84 42.99 -18.78
C ASP A 162 24.72 41.95 -19.05
N GLN A 163 24.54 41.50 -20.30
CA GLN A 163 23.45 40.58 -20.68
C GLN A 163 23.87 39.11 -20.59
N ASP A 164 25.14 38.82 -20.89
CA ASP A 164 25.73 37.47 -20.79
C ASP A 164 25.92 37.03 -19.32
N ASP A 165 26.14 37.96 -18.39
CA ASP A 165 26.27 37.70 -16.95
C ASP A 165 24.92 37.38 -16.26
N GLU A 166 23.83 38.06 -16.61
CA GLU A 166 22.47 37.73 -16.09
C GLU A 166 21.97 36.37 -16.62
N ASP A 167 22.23 36.06 -17.89
CA ASP A 167 21.87 34.77 -18.49
C ASP A 167 22.69 33.61 -17.91
N THR A 168 23.95 33.84 -17.51
CA THR A 168 24.75 32.81 -16.83
C THR A 168 24.39 32.62 -15.35
N GLU A 169 24.00 33.68 -14.64
CA GLU A 169 23.51 33.59 -13.25
C GLU A 169 22.18 32.80 -13.18
N THR A 170 21.25 33.07 -14.10
CA THR A 170 19.96 32.36 -14.17
C THR A 170 20.10 30.90 -14.58
N VAL A 171 21.02 30.56 -15.50
CA VAL A 171 21.35 29.17 -15.84
C VAL A 171 21.98 28.44 -14.64
N GLY A 172 22.83 29.13 -13.88
CA GLY A 172 23.42 28.61 -12.64
C GLY A 172 22.37 28.26 -11.58
N GLU A 173 21.43 29.17 -11.33
CA GLU A 173 20.32 28.95 -10.40
C GLU A 173 19.43 27.78 -10.85
N ALA A 174 19.06 27.72 -12.12
CA ALA A 174 18.25 26.64 -12.68
C ALA A 174 18.96 25.27 -12.55
N THR A 175 20.28 25.21 -12.77
CA THR A 175 21.05 23.98 -12.64
C THR A 175 21.15 23.52 -11.17
N ALA A 176 21.31 24.46 -10.23
CA ALA A 176 21.32 24.15 -8.80
C ALA A 176 19.96 23.60 -8.34
N LEU A 177 18.85 24.22 -8.76
CA LEU A 177 17.50 23.75 -8.47
C LEU A 177 17.22 22.36 -9.08
N ALA A 178 17.73 22.10 -10.29
CA ALA A 178 17.59 20.78 -10.92
C ALA A 178 18.33 19.68 -10.14
N ALA A 179 19.52 19.99 -9.61
CA ALA A 179 20.28 19.06 -8.77
C ALA A 179 19.56 18.80 -7.44
N GLU A 180 19.08 19.85 -6.76
CA GLU A 180 18.28 19.71 -5.53
C GLU A 180 17.02 18.87 -5.77
N LEU A 181 16.32 19.09 -6.89
CA LEU A 181 15.14 18.32 -7.25
C LEU A 181 15.45 16.83 -7.43
N ASP A 182 16.56 16.48 -8.11
CA ASP A 182 16.96 15.08 -8.27
C ASP A 182 17.28 14.41 -6.92
N GLU A 183 17.97 15.11 -6.01
CA GLU A 183 18.23 14.63 -4.65
C GLU A 183 16.93 14.34 -3.89
N LEU A 184 15.97 15.27 -3.93
CA LEU A 184 14.67 15.10 -3.27
C LEU A 184 13.85 13.96 -3.89
N GLN A 185 13.88 13.80 -5.21
CA GLN A 185 13.22 12.69 -5.88
C GLN A 185 13.87 11.35 -5.55
N GLN A 186 15.20 11.29 -5.39
CA GLN A 186 15.90 10.09 -4.89
C GLN A 186 15.45 9.74 -3.47
N LEU A 187 15.42 10.71 -2.56
CA LEU A 187 14.94 10.53 -1.19
C LEU A 187 13.48 10.02 -1.17
N GLN A 188 12.60 10.58 -2.01
CA GLN A 188 11.21 10.12 -2.11
C GLN A 188 11.13 8.64 -2.55
N ARG A 189 11.98 8.22 -3.49
CA ARG A 189 12.06 6.82 -3.95
C ARG A 189 12.50 5.89 -2.81
N GLU A 190 13.53 6.28 -2.06
CA GLU A 190 14.02 5.52 -0.89
C GLU A 190 12.94 5.40 0.18
N LEU A 191 12.27 6.50 0.53
CA LEU A 191 11.17 6.50 1.50
C LEU A 191 10.01 5.61 1.06
N SER A 192 9.69 5.61 -0.24
CA SER A 192 8.65 4.75 -0.81
C SER A 192 8.98 3.26 -0.65
N LEU A 193 10.25 2.88 -0.81
CA LEU A 193 10.72 1.51 -0.61
C LEU A 193 10.70 1.12 0.87
N ALA A 194 11.17 2.01 1.74
CA ALA A 194 11.11 1.85 3.19
C ALA A 194 9.69 1.60 3.68
N GLN A 195 8.76 2.48 3.30
CA GLN A 195 7.36 2.37 3.69
C GLN A 195 6.74 1.06 3.17
N ARG A 196 7.05 0.65 1.95
CA ARG A 196 6.57 -0.62 1.38
C ARG A 196 7.04 -1.82 2.20
N TRP A 197 8.32 -1.85 2.57
CA TRP A 197 8.87 -2.92 3.38
C TRP A 197 8.23 -2.97 4.78
N VAL A 198 8.13 -1.82 5.47
CA VAL A 198 7.48 -1.74 6.80
C VAL A 198 6.05 -2.25 6.73
N HIS A 199 5.29 -1.82 5.71
CA HIS A 199 3.91 -2.25 5.56
C HIS A 199 3.78 -3.76 5.33
N GLY A 200 4.68 -4.35 4.52
CA GLY A 200 4.75 -5.80 4.35
C GLY A 200 4.97 -6.54 5.67
N ARG A 201 5.93 -6.06 6.48
CA ARG A 201 6.20 -6.64 7.80
C ARG A 201 5.01 -6.52 8.77
N ILE A 202 4.31 -5.39 8.76
CA ILE A 202 3.08 -5.23 9.57
C ILE A 202 2.05 -6.28 9.17
N THR A 203 1.82 -6.46 7.87
CA THR A 203 0.91 -7.49 7.36
C THR A 203 1.33 -8.89 7.80
N ASP A 204 2.59 -9.27 7.63
CA ASP A 204 3.07 -10.59 8.06
C ASP A 204 2.84 -10.84 9.57
N VAL A 205 3.10 -9.83 10.39
CA VAL A 205 2.90 -9.91 11.85
C VAL A 205 1.41 -9.98 12.19
N GLN A 206 0.55 -9.23 11.50
CA GLN A 206 -0.89 -9.30 11.68
C GLN A 206 -1.46 -10.67 11.32
N ASP A 207 -1.00 -11.27 10.22
CA ASP A 207 -1.43 -12.60 9.81
C ASP A 207 -0.98 -13.65 10.85
N ARG A 208 0.29 -13.61 11.29
CA ARG A 208 0.81 -14.47 12.38
C ARG A 208 0.08 -14.27 13.71
N LEU A 209 -0.28 -13.03 14.05
CA LEU A 209 -1.02 -12.70 15.26
C LEU A 209 -2.45 -13.25 15.18
N GLY A 210 -3.11 -13.12 14.03
CA GLY A 210 -4.40 -13.74 13.76
C GLY A 210 -4.35 -15.25 13.95
N ASP A 211 -3.32 -15.91 13.41
CA ASP A 211 -3.12 -17.35 13.56
C ASP A 211 -2.88 -17.78 15.01
N ALA A 212 -2.10 -17.01 15.78
CA ALA A 212 -1.80 -17.29 17.17
C ALA A 212 -3.02 -17.14 18.10
N VAL A 213 -3.91 -16.19 17.78
CA VAL A 213 -5.10 -15.86 18.57
C VAL A 213 -6.32 -16.72 18.15
N ASN A 214 -6.15 -17.71 17.28
CA ASN A 214 -7.27 -18.48 16.71
C ASN A 214 -8.09 -19.30 17.73
N GLY A 215 -9.40 -19.15 17.60
CA GLY A 215 -10.49 -19.94 18.18
C GLY A 215 -11.76 -19.46 17.49
N ASP A 216 -12.22 -20.14 16.44
CA ASP A 216 -13.36 -19.85 15.54
C ASP A 216 -13.62 -18.40 15.07
N GLY A 217 -13.80 -18.21 13.76
CA GLY A 217 -14.51 -17.08 13.09
C GLY A 217 -13.99 -15.63 13.21
N GLU A 218 -13.42 -15.23 14.36
CA GLU A 218 -13.21 -13.83 14.78
C GLU A 218 -11.73 -13.49 15.04
N ALA A 219 -10.81 -14.32 14.54
CA ALA A 219 -9.36 -14.20 14.77
C ALA A 219 -8.76 -12.82 14.46
N ARG A 220 -9.22 -12.18 13.37
CA ARG A 220 -8.72 -10.87 12.93
C ARG A 220 -9.09 -9.76 13.91
N LEU A 221 -10.34 -9.73 14.37
CA LEU A 221 -10.79 -8.75 15.36
C LEU A 221 -10.04 -8.90 16.68
N ARG A 222 -9.81 -10.13 17.14
CA ARG A 222 -9.04 -10.36 18.38
C ARG A 222 -7.58 -9.96 18.23
N ALA A 223 -6.96 -10.23 17.09
CA ALA A 223 -5.62 -9.73 16.78
C ALA A 223 -5.56 -8.20 16.79
N ASP A 224 -6.55 -7.53 16.20
CA ASP A 224 -6.64 -6.05 16.21
C ASP A 224 -6.82 -5.49 17.63
N VAL A 225 -7.68 -6.13 18.44
CA VAL A 225 -7.89 -5.75 19.85
C VAL A 225 -6.60 -5.94 20.67
N LEU A 226 -5.92 -7.08 20.51
CA LEU A 226 -4.67 -7.37 21.20
C LEU A 226 -3.56 -6.40 20.79
N ALA A 227 -3.46 -6.08 19.49
CA ALA A 227 -2.54 -5.06 18.98
C ALA A 227 -2.87 -3.65 19.49
N ALA A 228 -4.16 -3.31 19.64
CA ALA A 228 -4.57 -2.03 20.21
C ALA A 228 -4.14 -1.89 21.68
N VAL A 229 -4.32 -2.95 22.49
CA VAL A 229 -3.85 -2.96 23.88
C VAL A 229 -2.32 -2.89 23.95
N ALA A 230 -1.61 -3.64 23.11
CA ALA A 230 -0.15 -3.53 22.97
C ALA A 230 0.31 -2.12 22.57
N GLY A 231 -0.51 -1.40 21.79
CA GLY A 231 -0.31 -0.01 21.40
C GLY A 231 -0.69 1.02 22.48
N GLY A 232 -1.11 0.58 23.67
CA GLY A 232 -1.43 1.43 24.81
C GLY A 232 -2.90 1.83 24.94
N ALA A 233 -3.83 1.18 24.23
CA ALA A 233 -5.25 1.34 24.49
C ALA A 233 -5.67 0.47 25.69
N THR A 234 -5.82 1.08 26.86
CA THR A 234 -6.03 0.35 28.13
C THR A 234 -7.51 0.31 28.53
N THR A 235 -8.33 1.22 28.00
CA THR A 235 -9.80 1.23 28.22
C THR A 235 -10.61 0.70 27.04
N VAL A 236 -11.83 0.20 27.31
CA VAL A 236 -12.73 -0.29 26.24
C VAL A 236 -13.03 0.80 25.20
N GLU A 237 -13.18 2.05 25.62
CA GLU A 237 -13.46 3.17 24.71
C GLU A 237 -12.27 3.47 23.78
N GLU A 238 -11.05 3.43 24.31
CA GLU A 238 -9.83 3.59 23.51
C GLU A 238 -9.64 2.44 22.53
N VAL A 239 -9.88 1.20 22.97
CA VAL A 239 -9.82 0.03 22.10
C VAL A 239 -10.86 0.16 20.98
N CYS A 240 -12.11 0.51 21.28
CA CYS A 240 -13.15 0.75 20.27
C CYS A 240 -12.74 1.79 19.24
N ARG A 241 -12.06 2.86 19.68
CA ARG A 241 -11.55 3.91 18.78
C ARG A 241 -10.42 3.38 17.91
N ALA A 242 -9.48 2.63 18.49
CA ALA A 242 -8.31 2.09 17.79
C ALA A 242 -8.70 1.05 16.73
N VAL A 243 -9.62 0.14 17.05
CA VAL A 243 -10.10 -0.90 16.12
C VAL A 243 -11.31 -0.45 15.27
N GLU A 244 -11.76 0.79 15.47
CA GLU A 244 -12.96 1.39 14.89
C GLU A 244 -14.26 0.55 15.05
N ALA A 245 -14.33 -0.36 16.01
CA ALA A 245 -15.44 -1.28 16.21
C ALA A 245 -16.33 -0.86 17.40
N PRO A 246 -17.64 -1.18 17.37
CA PRO A 246 -18.55 -0.84 18.47
C PRO A 246 -18.29 -1.70 19.72
N GLY A 247 -18.57 -1.14 20.91
CA GLY A 247 -18.31 -1.80 22.20
C GLY A 247 -18.90 -3.19 22.35
N HIS A 248 -20.12 -3.43 21.87
CA HIS A 248 -20.74 -4.77 21.93
C HIS A 248 -20.01 -5.86 21.11
N VAL A 249 -19.10 -5.47 20.22
CA VAL A 249 -18.22 -6.38 19.46
C VAL A 249 -16.85 -6.49 20.13
N VAL A 250 -16.36 -5.39 20.70
CA VAL A 250 -15.04 -5.31 21.34
C VAL A 250 -15.03 -5.95 22.73
N GLU A 251 -16.09 -5.76 23.52
CA GLU A 251 -16.20 -6.30 24.88
C GLU A 251 -16.12 -7.83 24.92
N PRO A 252 -16.85 -8.60 24.07
CA PRO A 252 -16.68 -10.05 24.01
C PRO A 252 -15.26 -10.46 23.60
N ALA A 253 -14.63 -9.75 22.67
CA ALA A 253 -13.27 -10.05 22.21
C ALA A 253 -12.23 -9.83 23.32
N LEU A 254 -12.35 -8.74 24.09
CA LEU A 254 -11.51 -8.47 25.25
C LEU A 254 -11.68 -9.54 26.34
N ALA A 255 -12.92 -9.92 26.64
CA ALA A 255 -13.21 -10.98 27.61
C ALA A 255 -12.62 -12.33 27.17
N GLU A 256 -12.81 -12.71 25.91
CA GLU A 256 -12.26 -13.97 25.39
C GLU A 256 -10.73 -13.98 25.37
N LEU A 257 -10.10 -12.85 25.00
CA LEU A 257 -8.64 -12.71 25.05
C LEU A 257 -8.11 -12.85 26.48
N ALA A 258 -8.83 -12.31 27.47
CA ALA A 258 -8.50 -12.46 28.88
C ALA A 258 -8.69 -13.90 29.38
N ASP A 259 -9.81 -14.54 29.03
CA ASP A 259 -10.08 -15.94 29.36
C ASP A 259 -9.03 -16.89 28.80
N ARG A 260 -8.41 -16.52 27.67
CA ARG A 260 -7.33 -17.27 27.02
C ARG A 260 -5.94 -16.89 27.51
N GLY A 261 -5.84 -15.94 28.43
CA GLY A 261 -4.58 -15.50 29.06
C GLY A 261 -3.70 -14.61 28.18
N PHE A 262 -4.27 -13.93 27.18
CA PHE A 262 -3.54 -12.91 26.41
C PHE A 262 -3.60 -11.52 27.04
N LEU A 263 -4.63 -11.26 27.85
CA LEU A 263 -4.89 -9.99 28.50
C LEU A 263 -5.14 -10.19 30.00
N ASP A 264 -4.71 -9.23 30.79
CA ASP A 264 -5.04 -9.12 32.20
C ASP A 264 -5.64 -7.75 32.52
N ARG A 265 -6.20 -7.64 33.73
CA ARG A 265 -6.62 -6.37 34.31
C ARG A 265 -5.59 -5.93 35.34
N ASP A 266 -5.12 -4.70 35.23
CA ASP A 266 -4.24 -4.11 36.24
C ASP A 266 -4.99 -3.68 37.51
N GLU A 267 -4.29 -3.03 38.44
CA GLU A 267 -4.85 -2.57 39.72
C GLU A 267 -5.95 -1.51 39.56
N ASP A 268 -5.92 -0.75 38.47
CA ASP A 268 -6.91 0.28 38.12
C ASP A 268 -8.09 -0.29 37.31
N GLY A 269 -8.03 -1.59 36.99
CA GLY A 269 -9.03 -2.28 36.20
C GLY A 269 -8.93 -1.96 34.71
N GLU A 270 -7.78 -1.49 34.24
CA GLU A 270 -7.47 -1.26 32.84
C GLU A 270 -6.90 -2.53 32.18
N TRP A 271 -7.00 -2.64 30.85
CA TRP A 271 -6.50 -3.79 30.09
C TRP A 271 -5.02 -3.66 29.81
N VAL A 272 -4.27 -4.72 30.11
CA VAL A 272 -2.84 -4.85 29.81
C VAL A 272 -2.57 -6.22 29.17
N LEU A 273 -1.46 -6.34 28.44
CA LEU A 273 -0.99 -7.64 27.97
C LEU A 273 -0.63 -8.52 29.18
N ALA A 274 -0.99 -9.80 29.13
CA ALA A 274 -0.52 -10.77 30.11
C ALA A 274 1.00 -10.97 29.99
N GLU A 275 1.68 -11.14 31.14
CA GLU A 275 3.13 -11.40 31.22
C GLU A 275 3.51 -12.87 30.94
#